data_AF-A0A2T9KD93-F1
#
_entry.id   AF-A0A2T9KD93-F1
#
_cell.length_a   1.000
_cell.length_b   1.000
_cell.length_c   1.000
_cell.angle_alpha   90.00
_cell.angle_beta   90.00
_cell.angle_gamma   90.00
#
_symmetry.space_group_name_H-M   'P 1'
#
loop_
_entity.id
_entity.type
_entity.pdbx_description
1 polymer ?
#
loop_
_entity_poly.entity_id
_entity_poly.type
_entity_poly.pdbx_seq_one_letter_code
_entity_poly.pdbx_strand_id
1 'polypeptide(L)'
;MPLGSYDALLLRSELEATIHGAPGDYFSGEQLEAWGPDGSWNPEVEASTAYYRAGVHAVAPDTRLFEFVMPMLQAQDLDPARIDHYCALIADGHEPTALAISVLDAKTAEEQAHWCLAHYLLDGHHKVEAAVRMGRPITLISFLAHEKGVSSSDQIAKARAVLGGRRPRR
;
A
#
# COMPACT_ATOMS: atom_id res chain seq x y z
N MET A 1 -3.36 4.05 19.02
CA MET A 1 -3.03 4.91 17.87
C MET A 1 -2.30 6.14 18.40
N PRO A 2 -1.27 6.67 17.71
CA PRO A 2 -0.67 7.95 18.06
C PRO A 2 -1.73 9.06 18.08
N LEU A 3 -1.52 10.10 18.89
CA LEU A 3 -2.40 11.27 18.92
C LEU A 3 -2.48 11.92 17.53
N GLY A 4 -3.69 12.25 17.07
CA GLY A 4 -3.92 12.94 15.79
C GLY A 4 -5.30 12.64 15.20
N SER A 5 -5.57 13.27 14.05
CA SER A 5 -6.79 13.05 13.25
C SER A 5 -6.59 11.95 12.22
N TYR A 6 -7.58 11.06 12.10
CA TYR A 6 -7.56 9.92 11.17
C TYR A 6 -8.90 9.73 10.49
N ASP A 7 -8.87 9.34 9.22
CA ASP A 7 -10.03 8.78 8.52
C ASP A 7 -9.94 7.25 8.50
N ALA A 8 -11.04 6.57 8.87
CA ALA A 8 -11.14 5.13 8.72
C ALA A 8 -11.47 4.74 7.27
N LEU A 9 -10.67 3.84 6.71
CA LEU A 9 -10.81 3.26 5.38
C LEU A 9 -11.09 1.77 5.50
N LEU A 10 -12.02 1.28 4.68
CA LEU A 10 -12.23 -0.15 4.46
C LEU A 10 -11.97 -0.41 2.98
N LEU A 11 -10.83 -1.04 2.69
CA LEU A 11 -10.33 -1.27 1.34
C LEU A 11 -10.38 -2.77 1.02
N ARG A 12 -10.62 -3.09 -0.24
CA ARG A 12 -10.44 -4.45 -0.77
C ARG A 12 -9.47 -4.37 -1.94
N SER A 13 -8.35 -5.05 -1.80
CA SER A 13 -7.23 -4.93 -2.73
C SER A 13 -6.67 -6.31 -3.05
N GLU A 14 -6.49 -6.58 -4.34
CA GLU A 14 -5.56 -7.62 -4.78
C GLU A 14 -4.16 -7.03 -4.69
N LEU A 15 -3.26 -7.78 -4.08
CA LEU A 15 -1.92 -7.31 -3.74
C LEU A 15 -0.89 -8.10 -4.54
N GLU A 16 0.13 -7.39 -5.02
CA GLU A 16 1.27 -7.99 -5.72
C GLU A 16 2.53 -7.77 -4.88
N ALA A 17 3.24 -8.84 -4.52
CA ALA A 17 4.52 -8.73 -3.83
C ALA A 17 5.58 -8.17 -4.79
N THR A 18 6.37 -7.21 -4.32
CA THR A 18 7.46 -6.64 -5.10
C THR A 18 8.79 -7.32 -4.80
N ILE A 19 9.63 -7.39 -5.82
CA ILE A 19 11.04 -7.73 -5.69
C ILE A 19 11.81 -6.47 -6.05
N HIS A 20 12.74 -6.07 -5.19
CA HIS A 20 13.54 -4.87 -5.42
C HIS A 20 14.28 -4.93 -6.76
N GLY A 21 14.18 -3.86 -7.55
CA GLY A 21 14.80 -3.77 -8.87
C GLY A 21 14.10 -4.57 -9.97
N ALA A 22 13.06 -5.34 -9.65
CA ALA A 22 12.29 -6.08 -10.64
C ALA A 22 11.19 -5.19 -11.26
N PRO A 23 10.66 -5.56 -12.45
CA PRO A 23 9.51 -4.87 -13.02
C PRO A 23 8.34 -4.79 -12.03
N GLY A 24 7.76 -3.60 -11.87
CA GLY A 24 6.68 -3.33 -10.92
C GLY A 24 7.15 -2.78 -9.56
N ASP A 25 8.47 -2.67 -9.33
CA ASP A 25 9.01 -1.94 -8.19
C ASP A 25 9.00 -0.42 -8.46
N TYR A 26 8.05 0.27 -7.82
CA TYR A 26 7.91 1.73 -7.83
C TYR A 26 9.20 2.47 -7.52
N PHE A 27 9.96 2.02 -6.51
CA PHE A 27 11.06 2.81 -5.99
C PHE A 27 12.28 2.78 -6.91
N SER A 28 12.50 1.67 -7.63
CA SER A 28 13.56 1.55 -8.63
C SER A 28 13.11 1.83 -10.07
N GLY A 29 11.80 1.87 -10.32
CA GLY A 29 11.18 2.18 -11.61
C GLY A 29 10.55 3.57 -11.65
N GLU A 30 9.24 3.67 -11.39
CA GLU A 30 8.46 4.89 -11.60
C GLU A 30 8.96 6.10 -10.79
N GLN A 31 9.50 5.90 -9.59
CA GLN A 31 10.07 6.99 -8.81
C GLN A 31 11.35 7.54 -9.47
N LEU A 32 12.23 6.66 -9.93
CA LEU A 32 13.49 7.07 -10.55
C LEU A 32 13.22 7.83 -11.86
N GLU A 33 12.23 7.38 -12.63
CA GLU A 33 11.79 8.08 -13.85
C GLU A 33 11.23 9.47 -13.55
N ALA A 34 10.43 9.62 -12.49
CA ALA A 34 9.80 10.90 -12.15
C ALA A 34 10.72 11.92 -11.46
N TRP A 35 11.71 11.45 -10.68
CA TRP A 35 12.47 12.31 -9.77
C TRP A 35 13.99 12.24 -9.96
N GLY A 36 14.49 11.30 -10.76
CA GLY A 36 15.92 11.05 -10.92
C GLY A 36 16.58 10.42 -9.68
N PRO A 37 17.89 10.10 -9.77
CA PRO A 37 18.64 9.41 -8.70
C PRO A 37 18.88 10.29 -7.47
N ASP A 38 18.81 11.61 -7.63
CA ASP A 38 18.92 12.61 -6.55
C ASP A 38 17.57 12.91 -5.87
N GLY A 39 16.53 12.12 -6.20
CA GLY A 39 15.22 12.19 -5.56
C GLY A 39 15.26 11.79 -4.08
N SER A 40 14.10 11.77 -3.43
CA SER A 40 13.99 11.56 -1.98
C SER A 40 14.35 10.14 -1.49
N TRP A 41 14.61 9.19 -2.39
CA TRP A 41 15.05 7.84 -2.05
C TRP A 41 15.96 7.30 -3.15
N ASN A 42 17.16 6.81 -2.77
CA ASN A 42 18.17 6.34 -3.71
C ASN A 42 18.39 4.80 -3.57
N PRO A 43 18.05 4.01 -4.61
CA PRO A 43 18.18 2.54 -4.57
C PRO A 43 19.61 2.03 -4.42
N GLU A 44 20.63 2.82 -4.76
CA GLU A 44 22.03 2.39 -4.68
C GLU A 44 22.56 2.37 -3.24
N VAL A 45 21.94 3.13 -2.34
CA VAL A 45 22.44 3.34 -0.96
C VAL A 45 21.40 3.01 0.11
N GLU A 46 20.12 2.90 -0.22
CA GLU A 46 19.05 2.62 0.74
C GLU A 46 18.62 1.15 0.74
N ALA A 47 18.34 0.61 1.93
CA ALA A 47 18.02 -0.80 2.09
C ALA A 47 16.72 -1.19 1.38
N SER A 48 16.78 -2.25 0.56
CA SER A 48 15.60 -2.82 -0.07
C SER A 48 14.67 -3.43 0.98
N THR A 49 13.46 -2.90 1.11
CA THR A 49 12.41 -3.50 1.94
C THR A 49 11.31 -4.02 1.03
N ALA A 50 10.95 -5.29 1.13
CA ALA A 50 9.83 -5.82 0.36
C ALA A 50 8.52 -5.13 0.79
N TYR A 51 7.66 -4.85 -0.17
CA TYR A 51 6.34 -4.28 0.04
C TYR A 51 5.35 -4.91 -0.95
N TYR A 52 4.08 -4.58 -0.81
CA TYR A 52 3.06 -5.02 -1.75
C TYR A 52 2.48 -3.83 -2.50
N ARG A 53 2.26 -3.98 -3.80
CA ARG A 53 1.49 -3.04 -4.62
C ARG A 53 0.00 -3.32 -4.43
N ALA A 54 -0.77 -2.28 -4.17
CA ALA A 54 -2.23 -2.37 -3.99
C ALA A 54 -3.03 -1.68 -5.12
N GLY A 55 -2.32 -0.99 -6.01
CA GLY A 55 -2.87 -0.39 -7.23
C GLY A 55 -2.20 0.93 -7.62
N VAL A 56 -2.55 1.39 -8.81
CA VAL A 56 -2.26 2.75 -9.30
C VAL A 56 -3.56 3.37 -9.76
N HIS A 57 -3.88 4.56 -9.26
CA HIS A 57 -5.18 5.20 -9.47
C HIS A 57 -5.02 6.59 -10.05
N ALA A 58 -5.83 6.94 -11.05
CA ALA A 58 -5.88 8.29 -11.57
C ALA A 58 -6.62 9.22 -10.59
N VAL A 59 -5.97 10.31 -10.20
CA VAL A 59 -6.59 11.38 -9.39
C VAL A 59 -6.99 12.56 -10.27
N ALA A 60 -6.14 12.88 -11.24
CA ALA A 60 -6.30 13.92 -12.26
C ALA A 60 -5.51 13.49 -13.52
N PRO A 61 -5.59 14.21 -14.66
CA PRO A 61 -4.90 13.83 -15.90
C PRO A 61 -3.40 13.54 -15.70
N ASP A 62 -2.71 14.39 -14.95
CA ASP A 62 -1.28 14.40 -14.63
C ASP A 62 -0.94 13.85 -13.24
N THR A 63 -1.94 13.38 -12.49
CA THR A 63 -1.78 12.96 -11.10
C THR A 63 -2.16 11.51 -10.93
N ARG A 64 -1.24 10.71 -10.38
CA ARG A 64 -1.46 9.30 -10.04
C ARG A 64 -1.25 9.08 -8.55
N LEU A 65 -2.10 8.23 -7.97
CA LEU A 65 -1.96 7.70 -6.62
C LEU A 65 -1.43 6.27 -6.71
N PHE A 66 -0.22 6.06 -6.22
CA PHE A 66 0.43 4.78 -6.07
C PHE A 66 0.17 4.25 -4.66
N GLU A 67 -0.41 3.06 -4.56
CA GLU A 67 -0.86 2.48 -3.30
C GLU A 67 0.02 1.29 -2.91
N PHE A 68 0.46 1.30 -1.66
CA PHE A 68 1.40 0.32 -1.13
C PHE A 68 0.92 -0.26 0.20
N VAL A 69 1.21 -1.53 0.45
CA VAL A 69 1.15 -2.11 1.79
C VAL A 69 2.59 -2.38 2.24
N MET A 70 2.99 -1.72 3.32
CA MET A 70 4.34 -1.78 3.87
C MET A 70 4.35 -2.73 5.08
N PRO A 71 4.88 -3.96 4.94
CA PRO A 71 4.93 -4.90 6.05
C PRO A 71 6.02 -4.51 7.05
N MET A 72 5.71 -4.60 8.35
CA MET A 72 6.70 -4.43 9.43
C MET A 72 7.60 -5.66 9.65
N LEU A 73 7.24 -6.80 9.06
CA LEU A 73 7.96 -8.07 9.11
C LEU A 73 8.09 -8.61 7.70
N GLN A 74 9.27 -9.10 7.33
CA GLN A 74 9.47 -9.67 6.01
C GLN A 74 8.86 -11.08 5.93
N ALA A 75 8.51 -11.53 4.72
CA ALA A 75 7.83 -12.80 4.52
C ALA A 75 8.61 -14.00 5.09
N GLN A 76 9.94 -13.97 5.03
CA GLN A 76 10.80 -15.02 5.61
C GLN A 76 10.75 -15.12 7.13
N ASP A 77 10.28 -14.07 7.82
CA ASP A 77 10.17 -14.03 9.28
C ASP A 77 8.79 -14.48 9.77
N LEU A 78 7.86 -14.78 8.84
CA LEU A 78 6.51 -15.22 9.16
C LEU A 78 6.45 -16.74 9.36
N ASP A 79 5.70 -17.17 10.39
CA ASP A 79 5.37 -18.58 10.62
C ASP A 79 4.64 -19.22 9.40
N PRO A 80 5.27 -20.19 8.70
CA PRO A 80 4.68 -20.85 7.54
C PRO A 80 3.38 -21.58 7.85
N ALA A 81 3.27 -22.23 9.02
CA ALA A 81 2.06 -22.95 9.39
C ALA A 81 0.86 -22.00 9.56
N ARG A 82 1.13 -20.76 9.95
CA ARG A 82 0.09 -19.73 10.08
C ARG A 82 -0.33 -19.18 8.73
N ILE A 83 0.59 -19.06 7.77
CA ILE A 83 0.26 -18.73 6.37
C ILE A 83 -0.63 -19.83 5.79
N ASP A 84 -0.23 -21.10 5.90
CA ASP A 84 -0.97 -22.25 5.37
C ASP A 84 -2.39 -22.32 5.94
N HIS A 85 -2.55 -22.04 7.24
CA HIS A 85 -3.87 -21.93 7.85
C HIS A 85 -4.74 -20.85 7.19
N TYR A 86 -4.21 -19.66 6.93
CA TYR A 86 -4.98 -18.60 6.27
C TYR A 86 -5.24 -18.92 4.78
N CYS A 87 -4.31 -19.59 4.08
CA CYS A 87 -4.56 -20.09 2.74
C CYS A 87 -5.75 -21.05 2.71
N ALA A 88 -5.84 -21.99 3.68
CA ALA A 88 -6.96 -22.90 3.81
C ALA A 88 -8.28 -22.16 4.06
N LEU A 89 -8.30 -21.19 4.99
CA LEU A 89 -9.49 -20.36 5.22
C LEU A 89 -9.94 -19.60 3.96
N ILE A 90 -9.00 -19.02 3.21
CA ILE A 90 -9.28 -18.30 1.96
C ILE A 90 -9.83 -19.26 0.89
N ALA A 91 -9.29 -20.47 0.80
CA ALA A 91 -9.79 -21.51 -0.11
C ALA A 91 -11.24 -21.90 0.22
N ASP A 92 -11.60 -21.94 1.51
CA ASP A 92 -12.96 -22.19 2.00
C ASP A 92 -13.90 -20.98 1.88
N GLY A 93 -13.43 -19.87 1.29
CA GLY A 93 -14.24 -18.67 1.02
C GLY A 93 -14.30 -17.67 2.17
N HIS A 94 -13.49 -17.84 3.22
CA HIS A 94 -13.35 -16.80 4.23
C HIS A 94 -12.57 -15.59 3.68
N GLU A 95 -12.85 -14.42 4.24
CA GLU A 95 -12.23 -13.15 3.85
C GLU A 95 -11.46 -12.54 5.04
N PRO A 96 -10.21 -13.00 5.30
CA PRO A 96 -9.39 -12.42 6.34
C PRO A 96 -9.22 -10.91 6.17
N THR A 97 -9.13 -10.21 7.30
CA THR A 97 -8.94 -8.75 7.33
C THR A 97 -7.64 -8.39 8.04
N ALA A 98 -6.89 -7.47 7.43
CA ALA A 98 -5.67 -6.89 7.97
C ALA A 98 -5.91 -5.47 8.52
N LEU A 99 -4.99 -5.01 9.37
CA LEU A 99 -5.04 -3.70 10.02
C LEU A 99 -3.80 -2.87 9.69
N ALA A 100 -3.99 -1.62 9.29
CA ALA A 100 -2.88 -0.72 8.97
C ALA A 100 -3.12 0.73 9.42
N ILE A 101 -2.04 1.51 9.43
CA ILE A 101 -2.07 2.99 9.41
C ILE A 101 -1.68 3.43 8.01
N SER A 102 -2.42 4.35 7.41
CA SER A 102 -2.03 4.94 6.12
C SER A 102 -1.40 6.31 6.30
N VAL A 103 -0.40 6.60 5.49
CA VAL A 103 0.19 7.94 5.33
C VAL A 103 0.17 8.29 3.85
N LEU A 104 -0.24 9.52 3.55
CA LEU A 104 -0.27 10.05 2.18
C LEU A 104 0.82 11.10 2.02
N ASP A 105 1.73 10.83 1.08
CA ASP A 105 2.74 11.77 0.60
C ASP A 105 2.40 12.18 -0.84
N ALA A 106 1.87 13.39 -1.01
CA ALA A 106 1.48 13.94 -2.29
C ALA A 106 2.59 14.84 -2.83
N LYS A 107 3.45 14.29 -3.69
CA LYS A 107 4.56 15.01 -4.31
C LYS A 107 4.21 15.37 -5.77
N THR A 108 4.66 16.55 -6.20
CA THR A 108 4.47 17.04 -7.58
C THR A 108 5.83 17.28 -8.24
N ALA A 109 6.11 16.60 -9.35
CA ALA A 109 7.26 16.87 -10.21
C ALA A 109 6.86 17.90 -11.28
N GLU A 110 7.77 18.25 -12.20
CA GLU A 110 7.53 19.28 -13.21
C GLU A 110 6.34 18.95 -14.13
N GLU A 111 6.18 17.68 -14.53
CA GLU A 111 5.14 17.25 -15.49
C GLU A 111 4.12 16.25 -14.93
N GLN A 112 4.42 15.60 -13.80
CA GLN A 112 3.57 14.57 -13.21
C GLN A 112 3.57 14.63 -11.68
N ALA A 113 2.42 14.39 -11.07
CA ALA A 113 2.29 14.28 -9.63
C ALA A 113 2.16 12.81 -9.18
N HIS A 114 3.05 12.41 -8.28
CA HIS A 114 3.09 11.09 -7.66
C HIS A 114 2.62 11.20 -6.22
N TRP A 115 1.41 10.69 -5.98
CA TRP A 115 0.88 10.56 -4.63
C TRP A 115 1.15 9.15 -4.12
N CYS A 116 1.97 9.02 -3.09
CA CYS A 116 2.27 7.75 -2.46
C CYS A 116 1.35 7.55 -1.25
N LEU A 117 0.48 6.53 -1.31
CA LEU A 117 -0.32 6.11 -0.16
C LEU A 117 0.26 4.81 0.39
N ALA A 118 0.97 4.92 1.51
CA ALA A 118 1.58 3.78 2.18
C ALA A 118 0.71 3.32 3.35
N HIS A 119 0.27 2.06 3.31
CA HIS A 119 -0.42 1.38 4.40
C HIS A 119 0.58 0.55 5.22
N TYR A 120 1.03 1.09 6.35
CA TYR A 120 1.92 0.39 7.28
C TYR A 120 1.16 -0.67 8.06
N LEU A 121 1.50 -1.92 7.83
CA LEU A 121 0.77 -3.09 8.34
C LEU A 121 1.06 -3.30 9.82
N LEU A 122 0.02 -3.16 10.65
CA LEU A 122 0.10 -3.35 12.10
C LEU A 122 -0.28 -4.78 12.52
N ASP A 123 -1.28 -5.37 11.86
CA ASP A 123 -1.69 -6.76 12.03
C ASP A 123 -2.10 -7.37 10.69
N GLY A 124 -1.88 -8.68 10.56
CA GLY A 124 -2.36 -9.46 9.42
C GLY A 124 -1.29 -9.80 8.40
N HIS A 125 0.00 -9.75 8.77
CA HIS A 125 1.12 -10.14 7.89
C HIS A 125 0.92 -11.53 7.27
N HIS A 126 0.59 -12.54 8.07
CA HIS A 126 0.29 -13.89 7.54
C HIS A 126 -0.95 -13.93 6.64
N LYS A 127 -1.95 -13.07 6.90
CA LYS A 127 -3.19 -13.00 6.10
C LYS A 127 -2.92 -12.39 4.73
N VAL A 128 -2.15 -11.30 4.71
CA VAL A 128 -1.71 -10.62 3.49
C VAL A 128 -0.85 -11.56 2.66
N GLU A 129 0.15 -12.19 3.26
CA GLU A 129 1.03 -13.16 2.59
C GLU A 129 0.22 -14.34 2.00
N ALA A 130 -0.73 -14.89 2.76
CA ALA A 130 -1.62 -15.93 2.26
C ALA A 130 -2.48 -15.46 1.08
N ALA A 131 -3.06 -14.25 1.15
CA ALA A 131 -3.87 -13.69 0.08
C ALA A 131 -3.07 -13.49 -1.21
N VAL A 132 -1.84 -12.99 -1.10
CA VAL A 132 -0.91 -12.82 -2.23
C VAL A 132 -0.56 -14.17 -2.85
N ARG A 133 -0.18 -15.18 -2.04
CA ARG A 133 0.12 -16.54 -2.54
C ARG A 133 -1.06 -17.18 -3.28
N MET A 134 -2.27 -16.88 -2.82
CA MET A 134 -3.50 -17.43 -3.39
C MET A 134 -4.04 -16.62 -4.57
N GLY A 135 -3.45 -15.46 -4.91
CA GLY A 135 -4.00 -14.54 -5.91
C GLY A 135 -5.42 -14.11 -5.56
N ARG A 136 -5.66 -13.78 -4.29
CA ARG A 136 -6.98 -13.38 -3.77
C ARG A 136 -6.92 -11.98 -3.16
N PRO A 137 -8.01 -11.20 -3.27
CA PRO A 137 -8.06 -9.91 -2.60
C PRO A 137 -8.11 -10.06 -1.09
N ILE A 138 -7.45 -9.14 -0.38
CA ILE A 138 -7.53 -9.00 1.08
C ILE A 138 -8.36 -7.78 1.45
N THR A 139 -9.08 -7.86 2.57
CA THR A 139 -9.72 -6.70 3.17
C THR A 139 -8.72 -6.00 4.10
N LEU A 140 -8.58 -4.69 3.95
CA LEU A 140 -7.72 -3.85 4.78
C LEU A 140 -8.56 -2.80 5.50
N ILE A 141 -8.54 -2.83 6.83
CA ILE A 141 -8.97 -1.70 7.66
C ILE A 141 -7.74 -0.82 7.83
N SER A 142 -7.81 0.42 7.35
CA SER A 142 -6.69 1.35 7.49
C SER A 142 -7.13 2.70 8.04
N PHE A 143 -6.30 3.28 8.89
CA PHE A 143 -6.52 4.62 9.43
C PHE A 143 -5.59 5.61 8.72
N LEU A 144 -6.14 6.41 7.82
CA LEU A 144 -5.39 7.43 7.09
C LEU A 144 -5.13 8.63 7.99
N ALA A 145 -3.87 8.83 8.34
CA ALA A 145 -3.42 9.94 9.19
C ALA A 145 -3.41 11.26 8.42
N HIS A 146 -3.93 12.32 9.03
CA HIS A 146 -3.99 13.64 8.37
C HIS A 146 -2.70 14.45 8.49
N GLU A 147 -1.91 14.22 9.54
CA GLU A 147 -0.81 15.10 9.95
C GLU A 147 0.57 14.40 9.94
N LYS A 148 0.64 13.19 9.37
CA LYS A 148 1.85 12.35 9.41
C LYS A 148 2.53 12.17 8.07
N GLY A 149 1.92 12.66 6.99
CA GLY A 149 2.50 12.68 5.64
C GLY A 149 2.63 14.09 5.09
N VAL A 150 3.15 14.18 3.88
CA VAL A 150 3.26 15.41 3.10
C VAL A 150 2.02 15.55 2.23
N SER A 151 0.90 15.96 2.82
CA SER A 151 -0.35 16.20 2.08
C SER A 151 -1.24 17.24 2.76
N SER A 152 -2.04 17.94 1.96
CA SER A 152 -3.10 18.83 2.45
C SER A 152 -4.41 18.09 2.66
N SER A 153 -5.33 18.69 3.43
CA SER A 153 -6.68 18.15 3.65
C SER A 153 -7.45 17.91 2.35
N ASP A 154 -7.26 18.77 1.34
CA ASP A 154 -7.89 18.62 0.02
C ASP A 154 -7.31 17.42 -0.74
N GLN A 155 -6.01 17.18 -0.63
CA GLN A 155 -5.36 16.01 -1.24
C GLN A 155 -5.83 14.72 -0.56
N ILE A 156 -5.96 14.73 0.77
CA ILE A 156 -6.54 13.61 1.54
C ILE A 156 -7.98 13.34 1.08
N ALA A 157 -8.81 14.37 0.94
CA ALA A 157 -10.19 14.22 0.48
C ALA A 157 -10.27 13.63 -0.94
N LYS A 158 -9.41 14.08 -1.87
CA LYS A 158 -9.31 13.53 -3.23
C LYS A 158 -8.86 12.08 -3.24
N ALA A 159 -7.81 11.73 -2.49
CA ALA A 159 -7.33 10.36 -2.35
C ALA A 159 -8.44 9.44 -1.83
N ARG A 160 -9.18 9.88 -0.81
CA ARG A 160 -10.33 9.14 -0.27
C ARG A 160 -11.45 8.95 -1.28
N ALA A 161 -11.76 9.96 -2.10
CA ALA A 161 -12.78 9.85 -3.13
C ALA A 161 -12.42 8.76 -4.16
N VAL A 162 -11.15 8.70 -4.57
CA VAL A 162 -10.63 7.67 -5.47
C VAL A 162 -10.71 6.27 -4.85
N LEU A 163 -10.30 6.11 -3.58
CA LEU A 163 -10.36 4.83 -2.87
C LEU A 163 -11.79 4.37 -2.54
N GLY A 164 -12.70 5.32 -2.28
CA GLY A 164 -14.08 5.06 -1.86
C GLY A 164 -14.94 4.33 -2.89
N GLY A 165 -14.51 4.30 -4.16
CA GLY A 165 -15.15 3.50 -5.21
C GLY A 165 -15.02 1.99 -5.04
N ARG A 166 -14.17 1.50 -4.11
CA ARG A 166 -13.80 0.08 -3.95
C ARG A 166 -14.67 -0.71 -2.96
N ARG A 167 -15.81 -0.16 -2.55
CA ARG A 167 -16.70 -0.90 -1.63
C ARG A 167 -17.16 -2.22 -2.28
N PRO A 168 -17.13 -3.35 -1.56
CA PRO A 168 -17.67 -4.59 -2.09
C PRO A 168 -19.16 -4.40 -2.43
N ARG A 169 -19.55 -4.82 -3.64
CA ARG A 169 -20.96 -5.02 -3.96
C ARG A 169 -21.47 -6.11 -3.01
N ARG A 170 -22.48 -5.76 -2.21
CA ARG A 170 -23.23 -6.73 -1.40
C ARG A 170 -24.00 -7.69 -2.30
#